data_AF-A0A8I1SMZ1-F1
#
_entry.id   AF-A0A8I1SMZ1-F1
#
_cell.length_a   1.000
_cell.length_b   1.000
_cell.length_c   1.000
_cell.angle_alpha   90.00
_cell.angle_beta   90.00
_cell.angle_gamma   90.00
#
_symmetry.space_group_name_H-M   'P 1'
#
loop_
_entity.id
_entity.type
_entity.pdbx_description
1 polymer ?
#
loop_
_entity_poly.entity_id
_entity_poly.type
_entity_poly.pdbx_seq_one_letter_code
_entity_poly.pdbx_strand_id
1 'polypeptide(L)' 'MTDFTSIEKSLQMAEQAVYQFQMSAVPEQFQKAQNQLAIAQENITKLKSQGVNSTEIKKAEEHLKHLKEAQIAVQFS' A
#
# COMPACT_ATOMS: atom_id res chain seq x y z
N MET A 1 17.96 -10.05 5.11
CA MET A 1 17.22 -8.81 4.76
C MET A 1 16.19 -8.62 5.86
N THR A 2 16.23 -7.48 6.56
CA THR A 2 15.32 -7.15 7.66
C THR A 2 13.90 -6.99 7.13
N ASP A 3 12.91 -7.49 7.86
CA ASP A 3 11.51 -7.56 7.41
C ASP A 3 10.92 -6.19 7.03
N PHE A 4 11.47 -5.10 7.58
CA PHE A 4 11.09 -3.72 7.25
C PHE A 4 11.35 -3.33 5.79
N THR A 5 12.43 -3.84 5.18
CA THR A 5 12.74 -3.58 3.76
C THR A 5 11.63 -4.13 2.84
N SER A 6 10.96 -5.21 3.26
CA SER A 6 9.84 -5.79 2.53
C SER A 6 8.59 -4.91 2.58
N ILE A 7 8.31 -4.28 3.73
CA ILE A 7 7.20 -3.31 3.87
C ILE A 7 7.45 -2.09 2.99
N GLU A 8 8.62 -1.46 3.11
CA GLU A 8 8.95 -0.25 2.35
C GLU A 8 8.82 -0.48 0.84
N LYS A 9 9.34 -1.60 0.36
CA LYS A 9 9.22 -1.98 -1.04
C LYS A 9 7.76 -2.18 -1.47
N SER A 10 6.97 -2.87 -0.67
CA SER A 10 5.54 -3.07 -1.00
C SER A 10 4.75 -1.76 -0.98
N LEU A 11 5.05 -0.84 -0.06
CA LEU A 11 4.43 0.48 -0.03
C LEU A 11 4.81 1.32 -1.25
N GLN A 12 6.08 1.33 -1.65
CA GLN A 12 6.52 2.02 -2.88
C GLN A 12 5.82 1.48 -4.13
N MET A 13 5.66 0.15 -4.23
CA MET A 13 4.94 -0.45 -5.36
C MET A 13 3.45 -0.09 -5.35
N ALA A 14 2.83 -0.03 -4.17
CA ALA A 14 1.45 0.41 -4.01
C ALA A 14 1.28 1.88 -4.38
N GLU A 15 2.18 2.75 -3.91
CA GLU A 15 2.19 4.19 -4.23
C GLU A 15 2.30 4.42 -5.74
N GLN A 16 3.26 3.76 -6.40
CA GLN A 16 3.42 3.87 -7.85
C GLN A 16 2.18 3.39 -8.61
N ALA A 17 1.55 2.30 -8.17
CA ALA A 17 0.37 1.77 -8.82
C ALA A 17 -0.85 2.69 -8.63
N VAL A 18 -1.04 3.25 -7.43
CA VAL A 18 -2.07 4.26 -7.17
C VAL A 18 -1.82 5.48 -8.04
N TYR A 19 -0.60 6.01 -8.09
CA TYR A 19 -0.27 7.14 -8.96
C TYR A 19 -0.58 6.87 -10.45
N GLN A 20 -0.22 5.69 -10.96
CA GLN A 20 -0.55 5.30 -12.35
C GLN A 20 -2.06 5.22 -12.58
N PHE A 21 -2.81 4.70 -11.61
CA PHE A 21 -4.26 4.71 -11.67
C PHE A 21 -4.82 6.13 -11.66
N GLN A 22 -4.32 7.03 -10.80
CA GLN A 22 -4.75 8.42 -10.75
C GLN A 22 -4.52 9.16 -12.07
N MET A 23 -3.45 8.85 -12.79
CA MET A 23 -3.13 9.50 -14.07
C MET A 23 -4.01 9.04 -15.24
N SER A 24 -4.49 7.80 -15.22
CA SER A 24 -5.12 7.17 -16.40
C SER A 24 -6.57 6.75 -16.18
N ALA A 25 -6.99 6.55 -14.93
CA ALA A 25 -8.31 6.11 -14.50
C ALA A 25 -8.84 4.85 -15.24
N VAL A 26 -7.96 3.98 -15.73
CA VAL A 26 -8.36 2.76 -16.44
C VAL A 26 -8.53 1.55 -15.50
N PRO A 27 -9.46 0.62 -15.80
CA PRO A 27 -9.74 -0.54 -14.93
C PRO A 27 -8.52 -1.42 -14.62
N GLU A 28 -7.61 -1.57 -15.58
CA GLU A 28 -6.39 -2.38 -15.41
C GLU A 28 -5.46 -1.79 -14.35
N GLN A 29 -5.32 -0.46 -14.34
CA GLN A 29 -4.50 0.24 -13.35
C GLN A 29 -5.19 0.27 -11.99
N PHE A 30 -6.52 0.35 -11.96
CA PHE A 30 -7.30 0.20 -10.74
C PHE A 30 -7.04 -1.18 -10.09
N GLN A 31 -7.17 -2.26 -10.85
CA GLN A 31 -6.92 -3.61 -10.34
C GLN A 31 -5.46 -3.79 -9.88
N LYS A 32 -4.51 -3.24 -10.63
CA LYS A 32 -3.09 -3.26 -10.26
C LYS A 32 -2.85 -2.52 -8.95
N ALA A 33 -3.44 -1.34 -8.76
CA ALA A 33 -3.35 -0.57 -7.53
C ALA A 33 -3.97 -1.35 -6.35
N GLN A 34 -5.15 -1.95 -6.52
CA GLN A 34 -5.77 -2.80 -5.49
C GLN A 34 -4.87 -3.96 -5.08
N ASN A 35 -4.27 -4.65 -6.05
CA ASN A 35 -3.40 -5.79 -5.78
C ASN A 35 -2.15 -5.37 -4.98
N GLN A 36 -1.52 -4.25 -5.34
CA GLN A 36 -0.34 -3.76 -4.62
C GLN A 36 -0.68 -3.28 -3.20
N LEU A 37 -1.82 -2.62 -3.01
CA LEU A 37 -2.31 -2.24 -1.69
C LEU A 37 -2.59 -3.47 -0.81
N ALA A 38 -3.11 -4.55 -1.38
CA ALA A 38 -3.34 -5.81 -0.67
C ALA A 38 -2.02 -6.47 -0.23
N ILE A 39 -1.02 -6.52 -1.11
CA ILE A 39 0.32 -7.06 -0.77
C ILE A 39 0.97 -6.24 0.36
N ALA A 40 0.90 -4.91 0.29
CA ALA A 40 1.42 -4.05 1.35
C ALA A 40 0.70 -4.29 2.68
N GLN A 41 -0.63 -4.46 2.65
CA GLN A 41 -1.41 -4.81 3.84
C GLN A 41 -0.98 -6.15 4.45
N GLU A 42 -0.78 -7.17 3.61
CA GLU A 42 -0.38 -8.51 4.06
C GLU A 42 0.99 -8.47 4.74
N ASN A 43 1.96 -7.77 4.15
CA ASN A 43 3.30 -7.61 4.71
C ASN A 43 3.27 -6.91 6.08
N ILE A 44 2.47 -5.84 6.22
CA ILE A 44 2.28 -5.15 7.50
C ILE A 44 1.66 -6.09 8.53
N THR A 45 0.60 -6.80 8.17
CA THR A 45 -0.09 -7.74 9.07
C THR A 45 0.83 -8.88 9.51
N LYS A 46 1.65 -9.43 8.61
CA LYS A 46 2.61 -10.48 8.91
C LYS A 46 3.66 -10.02 9.92
N LEU A 47 4.15 -8.79 9.80
CA LEU A 47 5.11 -8.26 10.77
C LEU A 47 4.48 -8.00 12.14
N LYS A 48 3.23 -7.51 12.16
CA LYS A 48 2.47 -7.37 13.41
C LYS A 48 2.25 -8.71 14.11
N SER A 49 1.95 -9.77 13.35
CA SER A 49 1.71 -11.10 13.93
C SER A 49 2.99 -11.75 14.47
N GLN A 50 4.16 -11.34 14.01
CA GLN A 50 5.47 -11.71 14.57
C GLN A 50 5.80 -10.96 15.88
N GLY A 51 4.88 -10.14 16.39
CA GLY A 51 5.08 -9.37 17.63
C GLY A 51 5.93 -8.12 17.43
N VAL A 52 6.24 -7.75 16.18
CA VAL A 52 6.92 -6.50 15.89
C VAL A 52 5.90 -5.38 16.09
N ASN A 53 6.10 -4.58 17.14
CA ASN A 53 5.32 -3.37 17.41
C ASN A 53 6.28 -2.19 17.43
N SER A 54 6.53 -1.63 16.25
CA SER A 54 7.44 -0.51 16.06
C SER A 54 6.71 0.72 15.53
N THR A 55 7.31 1.89 15.72
CA THR A 55 6.82 3.15 15.16
C THR A 55 6.74 3.09 13.63
N GLU A 56 7.62 2.32 13.01
CA GLU A 56 7.74 2.09 11.58
C GLU A 56 6.53 1.34 11.03
N ILE A 57 6.00 0.35 11.76
CA ILE A 57 4.75 -0.33 11.38
C ILE A 57 3.57 0.63 11.43
N LYS A 58 3.48 1.48 12.46
CA LYS A 58 2.41 2.48 12.56
C LYS A 58 2.45 3.47 11.40
N LYS A 59 3.66 3.95 11.05
CA LYS A 59 3.87 4.81 9.87
C LYS A 59 3.48 4.09 8.57
N ALA A 60 3.81 2.81 8.44
CA ALA A 60 3.43 2.01 7.28
C ALA A 60 1.91 1.83 7.17
N GLU A 61 1.21 1.60 8.28
CA GLU A 61 -0.25 1.52 8.34
C GLU A 61 -0.91 2.84 7.93
N GLU A 62 -0.38 3.96 8.43
CA GLU A 62 -0.88 5.30 8.10
C GLU A 62 -0.63 5.64 6.63
N HIS A 63 0.56 5.33 6.10
CA HIS A 63 0.85 5.48 4.68
C HIS A 63 -0.09 4.63 3.81
N LEU A 64 -0.28 3.36 4.16
CA LEU A 64 -1.20 2.48 3.42
C LEU A 64 -2.64 3.01 3.45
N LYS A 65 -3.08 3.57 4.57
CA LYS A 65 -4.40 4.20 4.70
C LYS A 65 -4.55 5.36 3.71
N HIS A 66 -3.57 6.26 3.64
CA HIS A 66 -3.60 7.37 2.69
C HIS A 66 -3.63 6.91 1.23
N LEU A 67 -2.88 5.86 0.87
CA LEU A 67 -2.91 5.31 -0.48
C LEU A 67 -4.28 4.72 -0.84
N LYS A 68 -4.97 4.08 0.10
CA LYS A 68 -6.34 3.59 -0.09
C LYS A 68 -7.33 4.73 -0.28
N GLU A 69 -7.22 5.79 0.54
CA GLU A 69 -8.04 7.00 0.39
C GLU A 69 -7.82 7.65 -0.98
N ALA A 70 -6.56 7.74 -1.41
CA ALA A 70 -6.17 8.30 -2.71
C ALA A 70 -6.67 7.48 -3.90
N GLN A 71 -6.71 6.15 -3.79
CA GLN A 71 -7.33 5.28 -4.79
C GLN A 71 -8.85 5.50 -4.87
N ILE A 72 -9.52 5.58 -3.72
CA ILE A 72 -10.99 5.75 -3.66
C ILE A 72 -11.39 7.12 -4.22
N ALA A 73 -10.62 8.17 -3.94
CA ALA A 73 -10.90 9.53 -4.42
C ALA A 73 -11.02 9.61 -5.95
N VAL A 74 -10.24 8.82 -6.70
CA VAL A 74 -10.30 8.75 -8.16
C VAL A 74 -11.48 7.93 -8.68
N GLN A 75 -12.01 7.02 -7.87
CA GLN A 75 -13.20 6.26 -8.25
C GLN A 75 -14.47 7.14 -8.29
N PHE A 76 -14.47 8.29 -7.59
CA PHE A 76 -15.60 9.20 -7.47
C PHE A 76 -15.41 10.56 -8.16
N SER A 77 -14.31 10.75 -8.89
CA SER A 77 -14.01 11.97 -9.67
C SER A 77 -14.42 11.83 -11.12
#